data_AF-T0BRX1-F1
#
_entry.id   AF-T0BRX1-F1
#
_cell.length_a   1.000
_cell.length_b   1.000
_cell.length_c   1.000
_cell.angle_alpha   90.00
_cell.angle_beta   90.00
_cell.angle_gamma   90.00
#
_symmetry.space_group_name_H-M   'P 1'
#
loop_
_entity.id
_entity.type
_entity.pdbx_description
1 polymer ?
#
loop_
_entity_poly.entity_id
_entity_poly.type
_entity_poly.pdbx_seq_one_letter_code
_entity_poly.pdbx_strand_id
1 'polypeptide(L)'
;MPQPPLTIHEAMEVHELLNFETICAMKAKGMEGLVTDRELKALMEQILQQSIQAIEKLQPLLAGLPLSGNQPPSMLQQTPMPPTQNAEVK
;
A
#
# COMPACT_ATOMS: atom_id res chain seq x y z
N MET A 1 2.00 -2.16 23.44
CA MET A 1 1.81 -3.60 23.12
C MET A 1 2.47 -3.86 21.78
N PRO A 2 3.18 -4.98 21.56
CA PRO A 2 3.72 -5.31 20.25
C PRO A 2 2.56 -5.53 19.26
N GLN A 3 2.62 -4.88 18.10
CA GLN A 3 1.62 -5.06 17.04
C GLN A 3 1.89 -6.41 16.35
N PRO A 4 0.85 -7.19 16.02
CA PRO A 4 1.02 -8.42 15.25
C PRO A 4 1.60 -8.11 13.85
N PRO A 5 2.33 -9.06 13.24
CA PRO A 5 2.81 -8.91 11.86
C PRO A 5 1.63 -8.77 10.91
N LEU A 6 1.80 -7.95 9.86
CA LEU A 6 0.79 -7.74 8.82
C LEU A 6 0.45 -9.08 8.12
N THR A 7 -0.85 -9.33 7.94
CA THR A 7 -1.33 -10.41 7.06
C THR A 7 -1.08 -10.06 5.59
N ILE A 8 -1.19 -11.05 4.70
CA ILE A 8 -0.95 -10.84 3.26
C ILE A 8 -1.88 -9.76 2.67
N HIS A 9 -3.15 -9.69 3.09
CA HIS A 9 -4.08 -8.69 2.57
C HIS A 9 -3.71 -7.27 3.05
N GLU A 10 -3.38 -7.11 4.33
CA GLU A 10 -2.97 -5.81 4.88
C GLU A 10 -1.65 -5.35 4.26
N ALA A 11 -0.72 -6.28 4.02
CA ALA A 11 0.51 -6.01 3.30
C ALA A 11 0.26 -5.51 1.86
N MET A 12 -0.70 -6.13 1.15
CA MET A 12 -1.10 -5.69 -0.18
C MET A 12 -1.72 -4.29 -0.15
N GLU A 13 -2.62 -4.02 0.80
CA GLU A 13 -3.23 -2.70 0.97
C GLU A 13 -2.18 -1.62 1.26
N VAL A 14 -1.21 -1.91 2.14
CA VAL A 14 -0.10 -0.99 2.43
C VAL A 14 0.79 -0.78 1.20
N HIS A 15 1.04 -1.81 0.40
CA HIS A 15 1.79 -1.70 -0.85
C HIS A 15 1.05 -0.86 -1.90
N GLU A 16 -0.26 -1.03 -2.04
CA GLU A 16 -1.10 -0.22 -2.92
C GLU A 16 -1.10 1.25 -2.49
N LEU A 17 -1.22 1.52 -1.18
CA LEU A 17 -1.14 2.87 -0.63
C LEU A 17 0.24 3.50 -0.84
N LEU A 18 1.32 2.73 -0.64
CA LEU A 18 2.69 3.20 -0.90
C LEU A 18 2.89 3.58 -2.37
N ASN A 19 2.37 2.77 -3.30
CA ASN A 19 2.41 3.07 -4.73
C ASN A 19 1.60 4.32 -5.07
N PHE A 20 0.42 4.47 -4.48
CA PHE A 20 -0.40 5.65 -4.65
C PHE A 20 0.33 6.93 -4.22
N GLU A 21 0.92 6.95 -3.02
CA GLU A 21 1.68 8.10 -2.51
C GLU A 21 2.91 8.40 -3.38
N THR A 22 3.58 7.37 -3.88
CA THR A 22 4.70 7.53 -4.80
C THR A 22 4.27 8.21 -6.11
N ILE A 23 3.12 7.82 -6.67
CA ILE A 23 2.54 8.47 -7.86
C ILE A 23 2.17 9.93 -7.57
N CYS A 24 1.56 10.22 -6.43
CA CYS A 24 1.21 11.57 -6.01
C CYS A 24 2.46 12.47 -5.90
N ALA A 25 3.51 12.00 -5.22
CA ALA A 25 4.78 12.71 -5.08
C ALA A 25 5.42 13.00 -6.45
N MET A 26 5.49 12.00 -7.34
CA MET A 26 6.04 12.20 -8.69
C MET A 26 5.24 13.20 -9.51
N LYS A 27 3.90 13.14 -9.45
CA LYS A 27 3.04 14.09 -10.17
C LYS A 27 3.21 15.51 -9.64
N ALA A 28 3.16 15.70 -8.32
CA ALA A 28 3.34 17.00 -7.69
C ALA A 28 4.71 17.60 -8.06
N LYS A 29 5.78 16.78 -8.00
CA LYS A 29 7.13 17.21 -8.37
C LYS A 29 7.27 17.55 -9.85
N GLY A 30 6.65 16.76 -10.74
CA GLY A 30 6.64 17.03 -12.16
C GLY A 30 5.88 18.31 -12.53
N MET A 31 4.78 18.59 -11.83
CA MET A 31 3.98 19.81 -12.02
C MET A 31 4.64 21.06 -11.45
N GLU A 32 5.43 20.96 -10.38
CA GLU A 32 6.11 22.09 -9.74
C GLU A 32 6.94 22.94 -10.72
N GLY A 33 7.56 22.31 -11.72
CA GLY A 33 8.35 22.99 -12.76
C GLY A 33 7.54 23.62 -13.90
N LEU A 34 6.23 23.31 -13.98
CA LEU A 34 5.34 23.78 -15.05
C LEU A 34 4.34 24.84 -14.55
N VAL A 35 4.04 24.84 -13.26
CA VAL A 35 3.07 25.76 -12.65
C VAL A 35 3.69 27.14 -12.45
N THR A 36 3.02 28.16 -12.98
CA THR A 36 3.40 29.58 -12.82
C THR A 36 2.63 30.30 -11.72
N ASP A 37 1.42 29.81 -11.40
CA ASP A 37 0.60 30.33 -10.32
C ASP A 37 1.21 30.01 -8.96
N ARG A 38 1.38 31.04 -8.11
CA ARG A 38 2.11 30.89 -6.84
C ARG A 38 1.35 30.08 -5.81
N GLU A 39 0.03 30.24 -5.74
CA GLU A 39 -0.80 29.53 -4.76
C GLU A 39 -0.89 28.05 -5.15
N LEU A 40 -1.07 27.77 -6.45
CA LEU A 40 -1.04 26.41 -6.97
C LEU A 40 0.32 25.75 -6.74
N LYS A 41 1.43 26.50 -6.89
CA LYS A 41 2.77 25.97 -6.62
C LYS A 41 2.94 25.61 -5.14
N ALA A 42 2.53 26.48 -4.22
CA ALA A 42 2.58 26.20 -2.79
C ALA A 42 1.74 24.97 -2.41
N LEU A 43 0.58 24.80 -3.05
CA LEU A 43 -0.25 23.61 -2.87
C LEU A 43 0.46 22.33 -3.37
N MET A 44 1.15 22.39 -4.51
CA MET A 44 1.93 21.25 -5.02
C MET A 44 3.11 20.89 -4.09
N GLU A 45 3.79 21.90 -3.54
CA GLU A 45 4.86 21.70 -2.54
C GLU A 45 4.31 21.03 -1.28
N GLN A 46 3.12 21.43 -0.81
CA GLN A 46 2.44 20.79 0.32
C GLN A 46 2.11 19.32 0.04
N ILE A 47 1.53 19.03 -1.13
CA ILE A 47 1.20 17.65 -1.54
C ILE A 47 2.47 16.79 -1.57
N LEU A 48 3.55 17.32 -2.16
CA LEU A 48 4.84 16.60 -2.21
C LEU A 48 5.36 16.28 -0.82
N GLN A 49 5.36 17.25 0.10
CA GLN A 49 5.82 17.03 1.48
C GLN A 49 4.96 15.99 2.22
N GLN A 50 3.64 16.03 2.05
CA GLN A 50 2.73 15.09 2.68
C GLN A 50 2.93 13.66 2.15
N SER A 51 3.05 13.50 0.82
CA SER A 51 3.30 12.18 0.22
C SER A 51 4.65 11.60 0.61
N ILE A 52 5.72 12.42 0.69
CA ILE A 52 7.03 11.95 1.19
C ILE A 52 6.92 11.45 2.63
N GLN A 53 6.27 12.22 3.52
CA GLN A 53 6.06 11.79 4.91
C GLN A 53 5.22 10.51 5.02
N ALA A 54 4.24 10.33 4.14
CA ALA A 54 3.45 9.10 4.10
C ALA A 54 4.29 7.91 3.65
N ILE A 55 5.09 8.06 2.58
CA ILE A 55 6.03 7.04 2.09
C ILE A 55 6.99 6.60 3.19
N GLU A 56 7.60 7.55 3.91
CA GLU A 56 8.55 7.27 5.00
C GLU A 56 7.90 6.48 6.16
N LYS A 57 6.59 6.67 6.38
CA LYS A 57 5.83 5.92 7.39
C LYS A 57 5.41 4.53 6.91
N LEU A 58 5.10 4.39 5.62
CA LEU A 58 4.59 3.15 5.03
C LEU A 58 5.69 2.14 4.68
N GLN A 59 6.86 2.61 4.21
CA GLN A 59 7.98 1.73 3.84
C GLN A 59 8.42 0.76 4.96
N PRO A 60 8.59 1.20 6.21
CA PRO A 60 9.01 0.30 7.30
C PRO A 60 7.99 -0.79 7.61
N LEU A 61 6.69 -0.55 7.34
CA LEU A 61 5.63 -1.53 7.59
C LEU A 61 5.77 -2.75 6.67
N LEU A 62 6.22 -2.54 5.43
CA LEU A 62 6.45 -3.62 4.47
C LEU A 62 7.81 -4.31 4.67
N ALA A 63 8.80 -3.62 5.23
CA ALA A 63 10.13 -4.21 5.49
C ALA A 63 10.12 -5.34 6.53
N GLY A 64 9.10 -5.37 7.39
CA GLY A 64 8.90 -6.43 8.40
C GLY A 64 8.25 -7.71 7.88
N LEU A 65 7.90 -7.78 6.59
CA LEU A 65 7.22 -8.93 6.02
C LEU A 65 8.20 -10.07 5.68
N PRO A 66 7.93 -11.32 6.13
CA PRO A 66 8.71 -12.49 5.75
C PRO A 66 8.34 -12.96 4.33
N LEU A 67 8.47 -12.06 3.33
CA LEU A 67 8.16 -12.35 1.92
C LEU A 67 9.40 -12.75 1.11
N SER A 68 10.57 -12.92 1.73
CA SER A 68 11.63 -13.73 1.11
C SER A 68 11.10 -15.16 0.95
N GLY A 69 10.99 -15.63 -0.29
CA GLY A 69 10.36 -16.89 -0.71
C GLY A 69 10.97 -18.18 -0.17
N ASN A 70 11.00 -18.32 1.15
CA ASN A 70 11.40 -19.51 1.89
C ASN A 70 10.45 -19.78 3.07
N GLN A 71 9.17 -19.43 2.92
CA GLN A 71 8.15 -19.89 3.86
C GLN A 71 7.80 -21.35 3.54
N PRO A 72 7.80 -22.25 4.55
CA PRO A 72 7.33 -23.61 4.35
C PRO A 72 5.84 -23.60 3.94
N PRO A 73 5.42 -24.51 3.04
CA PRO A 73 4.07 -24.56 2.48
C PRO A 73 2.92 -24.66 3.50
N SER A 74 3.23 -24.86 4.78
CA SER A 74 2.28 -24.97 5.88
C SER A 74 1.54 -23.66 6.24
N MET A 75 2.01 -22.48 5.81
CA MET A 75 1.26 -21.22 6.01
C MET A 75 0.37 -20.80 4.83
N LEU A 76 0.44 -21.50 3.68
CA LEU A 76 -0.51 -21.34 2.58
C LEU A 76 -1.80 -22.16 2.80
N GLN A 77 -2.08 -22.58 4.04
CA GLN A 77 -3.34 -23.18 4.39
C GLN A 77 -4.40 -22.09 4.46
N GLN A 78 -4.89 -21.72 3.27
CA GLN A 78 -6.24 -21.22 3.06
C GLN A 78 -7.15 -22.06 3.96
N THR A 79 -7.77 -21.45 4.97
CA THR A 79 -8.92 -22.06 5.63
C THR A 79 -9.91 -22.48 4.54
N PRO A 80 -10.51 -23.67 4.60
CA PRO A 80 -11.36 -24.16 3.53
C PRO A 80 -12.48 -23.14 3.28
N MET A 81 -12.61 -22.70 2.03
CA MET A 81 -13.85 -22.09 1.56
C MET A 81 -15.01 -23.04 1.93
N PRO A 82 -16.11 -22.55 2.53
CA PRO A 82 -17.28 -23.39 2.75
C PRO A 82 -17.73 -23.95 1.39
N PRO A 83 -18.12 -25.23 1.31
CA PRO A 83 -18.61 -25.77 0.04
C PRO A 83 -19.83 -24.97 -0.38
N THR A 84 -19.77 -24.38 -1.58
CA THR A 84 -20.96 -23.86 -2.25
C THR A 84 -21.95 -25.02 -2.34
N GLN A 85 -22.98 -24.97 -1.50
CA GLN A 85 -24.10 -25.90 -1.57
C GLN A 85 -24.72 -25.68 -2.95
N ASN A 86 -24.42 -26.58 -3.89
CA ASN A 86 -25.08 -26.60 -5.19
C ASN A 86 -26.58 -26.66 -4.91
N ALA A 87 -27.31 -25.64 -5.34
CA ALA A 87 -28.76 -25.69 -5.36
C ALA A 87 -29.15 -26.83 -6.29
N GLU A 88 -29.63 -27.93 -5.72
CA GLU A 88 -30.41 -28.93 -6.44
C GLU A 88 -31.60 -28.21 -7.07
N VAL A 89 -31.50 -27.90 -8.37
CA VAL A 89 -32.67 -27.65 -9.19
C VAL A 89 -33.34 -29.00 -9.37
N LYS A 90 -34.41 -29.20 -8.60
CA LYS A 90 -35.35 -30.32 -8.72
C LYS A 90 -36.45 -29.96 -9.71
#